data_AF-A0A661U171-F1
#
_entry.id   AF-A0A661U171-F1
#
_cell.length_a   1.000
_cell.length_b   1.000
_cell.length_c   1.000
_cell.angle_alpha   90.00
_cell.angle_beta   90.00
_cell.angle_gamma   90.00
#
_symmetry.space_group_name_H-M   'P 1'
#
loop_
_entity.id
_entity.type
_entity.pdbx_description
1 polymer ?
#
loop_
_entity_poly.entity_id
_entity_poly.type
_entity_poly.pdbx_seq_one_letter_code
_entity_poly.pdbx_strand_id
1 'polypeptide(L)'
;MSVWVNFVGRKYYTEDSFEKEVRELGFSRRVPLKMLSSFEFGDIILFLMKQGRNWAKFICAGILTGIGGLEPEVVKELAEEFGGRLTEEEETKLMIRGCGTYEVEVECEFDLTSAEITMKKIAERIKDKGDEAGLPMLSGIWTDVGDVLGTDDWEKIRVDIPFSRGFRLFDLDRFKVELAKTEPDKKGIYHVKGMFYGNHKGQVEVEVESGVLIGVKHYVRFKGRSYRTRVRHAMELLL
;
A
#
# COMPACT_ATOMS: atom_id res chain seq x y z
N MET A 1 2.18 -11.86 -1.33
CA MET A 1 2.41 -10.44 -1.01
C MET A 1 3.55 -9.89 -1.83
N SER A 2 3.27 -8.78 -2.49
CA SER A 2 4.18 -7.98 -3.28
C SER A 2 4.32 -6.60 -2.63
N VAL A 3 5.39 -5.88 -2.98
CA VAL A 3 5.59 -4.49 -2.56
C VAL A 3 5.49 -3.61 -3.79
N TRP A 4 4.64 -2.61 -3.69
CA TRP A 4 4.40 -1.62 -4.73
C TRP A 4 4.89 -0.25 -4.26
N VAL A 5 5.19 0.61 -5.21
CA VAL A 5 5.45 2.02 -4.92
C VAL A 5 4.46 2.90 -5.67
N ASN A 6 4.08 4.01 -5.05
CA ASN A 6 3.24 5.01 -5.69
C ASN A 6 3.70 6.42 -5.31
N PHE A 7 3.74 7.33 -6.30
CA PHE A 7 4.16 8.70 -6.05
C PHE A 7 3.01 9.59 -5.59
N VAL A 8 3.26 10.39 -4.57
CA VAL A 8 2.34 11.40 -4.07
C VAL A 8 2.72 12.77 -4.63
N GLY A 9 1.73 13.45 -5.19
CA GLY A 9 1.92 14.74 -5.84
C GLY A 9 2.02 15.88 -4.83
N ARG A 10 3.13 16.63 -4.88
CA ARG A 10 3.36 17.82 -4.03
C ARG A 10 2.42 18.99 -4.25
N LYS A 11 1.66 18.99 -5.34
CA LYS A 11 0.61 20.00 -5.58
C LYS A 11 -0.50 19.92 -4.53
N TYR A 12 -0.68 18.75 -3.93
CA TYR A 12 -1.87 18.38 -3.19
C TYR A 12 -1.59 18.09 -1.71
N TYR A 13 -0.36 17.69 -1.41
CA TYR A 13 0.03 17.23 -0.08
C TYR A 13 1.43 17.71 0.29
N THR A 14 1.63 17.97 1.58
CA THR A 14 2.95 17.90 2.22
C THR A 14 3.25 16.47 2.65
N GLU A 15 4.48 16.17 3.08
CA GLU A 15 4.81 14.85 3.64
C GLU A 15 3.91 14.56 4.86
N ASP A 16 3.92 15.48 5.83
CA ASP A 16 3.18 15.36 7.08
C ASP A 16 1.66 15.27 6.89
N SER A 17 1.09 16.06 5.96
CA SER A 17 -0.36 16.06 5.76
C SER A 17 -0.84 14.77 5.11
N PHE A 18 -0.05 14.17 4.23
CA PHE A 18 -0.39 12.88 3.63
C PHE A 18 -0.21 11.73 4.63
N GLU A 19 0.90 11.73 5.38
CA GLU A 19 1.12 10.70 6.40
C GLU A 19 0.01 10.72 7.45
N LYS A 20 -0.37 11.92 7.94
CA LYS A 20 -1.48 12.07 8.88
C LYS A 20 -2.79 11.52 8.31
N GLU A 21 -3.16 11.88 7.09
CA GLU A 21 -4.37 11.36 6.44
C GLU A 21 -4.35 9.83 6.36
N VAL A 22 -3.24 9.23 5.95
CA VAL A 22 -3.13 7.77 5.82
C VAL A 22 -3.20 7.10 7.19
N ARG A 23 -2.58 7.68 8.23
CA ARG A 23 -2.66 7.16 9.62
C ARG A 23 -4.08 7.18 10.17
N GLU A 24 -4.83 8.25 9.91
CA GLU A 24 -6.18 8.44 10.45
C GLU A 24 -7.25 7.67 9.67
N LEU A 25 -7.14 7.64 8.34
CA LEU A 25 -8.22 7.20 7.43
C LEU A 25 -7.81 6.06 6.50
N GLY A 26 -6.55 5.64 6.52
CA GLY A 26 -6.00 4.76 5.50
C GLY A 26 -5.74 5.48 4.16
N PHE A 27 -5.24 4.73 3.19
CA PHE A 27 -5.05 5.23 1.83
C PHE A 27 -6.21 4.82 0.94
N SER A 28 -6.52 5.65 -0.05
CA SER A 28 -7.37 5.27 -1.18
C SER A 28 -6.78 5.83 -2.48
N ARG A 29 -6.59 4.98 -3.49
CA ARG A 29 -5.89 5.34 -4.73
C ARG A 29 -6.49 4.69 -5.95
N ARG A 30 -6.91 5.52 -6.90
CA ARG A 30 -7.39 5.07 -8.20
C ARG A 30 -6.34 4.21 -8.92
N VAL A 31 -6.82 3.09 -9.47
CA VAL A 31 -6.00 2.14 -10.22
C VAL A 31 -6.70 1.83 -11.56
N PRO A 32 -5.97 1.74 -12.69
CA PRO A 32 -6.57 1.24 -13.91
C PRO A 32 -7.03 -0.21 -13.74
N LEU A 33 -8.21 -0.56 -14.26
CA LEU A 33 -8.77 -1.92 -14.15
C LEU A 33 -7.79 -3.01 -14.64
N LYS A 34 -7.02 -2.73 -15.70
CA LYS A 34 -5.99 -3.64 -16.23
C LYS A 34 -4.87 -3.94 -15.23
N MET A 35 -4.61 -3.04 -14.29
CA MET A 35 -3.58 -3.17 -13.27
C MET A 35 -4.13 -3.79 -11.98
N LEU A 36 -5.43 -3.65 -11.71
CA LEU A 36 -6.09 -4.18 -10.52
C LEU A 36 -5.81 -5.68 -10.33
N SER A 37 -5.88 -6.47 -11.40
CA SER A 37 -5.63 -7.92 -11.39
C SER A 37 -4.20 -8.32 -11.04
N SER A 38 -3.26 -7.37 -10.97
CA SER A 38 -1.87 -7.63 -10.57
C SER A 38 -1.65 -7.53 -9.06
N PHE A 39 -2.61 -7.00 -8.31
CA PHE A 39 -2.52 -6.86 -6.87
C PHE A 39 -3.04 -8.11 -6.16
N GLU A 40 -2.61 -8.30 -4.92
CA GLU A 40 -3.17 -9.24 -3.96
C GLU A 40 -3.58 -8.47 -2.70
N PHE A 41 -4.65 -8.88 -2.02
CA PHE A 41 -4.90 -8.37 -0.68
C PHE A 41 -3.70 -8.69 0.22
N GLY A 42 -3.39 -7.75 1.10
CA GLY A 42 -2.19 -7.74 1.92
C GLY A 42 -0.98 -7.09 1.24
N ASP A 43 -0.98 -6.87 -0.09
CA ASP A 43 0.13 -6.17 -0.75
C ASP A 43 0.47 -4.84 -0.08
N ILE A 44 1.78 -4.56 0.03
CA ILE A 44 2.25 -3.32 0.62
C ILE A 44 2.40 -2.25 -0.45
N ILE A 45 1.99 -1.02 -0.13
CA ILE A 45 2.20 0.15 -0.95
C ILE A 45 3.09 1.13 -0.20
N LEU A 46 4.30 1.34 -0.71
CA LEU A 46 5.22 2.38 -0.28
C LEU A 46 4.90 3.69 -1.01
N PHE A 47 4.56 4.74 -0.28
CA PHE A 47 4.30 6.05 -0.85
C PHE A 47 5.58 6.88 -0.88
N LEU A 48 5.87 7.48 -2.04
CA LEU A 48 7.04 8.33 -2.24
C LEU A 48 6.66 9.76 -2.64
N MET A 49 7.38 10.74 -2.11
CA MET A 49 7.27 12.13 -2.53
C MET A 49 8.56 12.59 -3.21
N LYS A 50 8.43 13.19 -4.40
CA LYS A 50 9.56 13.73 -5.15
C LYS A 50 10.07 15.02 -4.50
N GLN A 51 11.27 15.00 -3.94
CA GLN A 51 11.83 16.17 -3.26
C GLN A 51 12.88 16.91 -4.09
N GLY A 52 13.63 16.20 -4.94
CA GLY A 52 14.65 16.78 -5.82
C GLY A 52 14.38 16.49 -7.30
N ARG A 53 15.32 16.89 -8.17
CA ARG A 53 15.21 16.60 -9.62
C ARG A 53 15.18 15.10 -9.90
N ASN A 54 16.00 14.34 -9.18
CA ASN A 54 16.31 12.93 -9.45
C ASN A 54 15.99 11.95 -8.31
N TRP A 55 15.54 12.43 -7.15
CA TRP A 55 15.30 11.57 -5.98
C TRP A 55 13.94 11.82 -5.33
N ALA A 56 13.48 10.79 -4.62
CA ALA A 56 12.26 10.79 -3.83
C ALA A 56 12.52 10.26 -2.41
N LYS A 57 11.68 10.68 -1.47
CA LYS A 57 11.66 10.19 -0.09
C LYS A 57 10.47 9.24 0.07
N PHE A 58 10.61 8.19 0.87
CA PHE A 58 9.44 7.51 1.42
C PHE A 58 8.73 8.45 2.40
N ILE A 59 7.41 8.42 2.44
CA ILE A 59 6.62 9.27 3.36
C ILE A 59 5.70 8.44 4.25
N CYS A 60 5.12 7.36 3.72
CA CYS A 60 4.33 6.41 4.49
C CYS A 60 4.22 5.09 3.74
N ALA A 61 3.71 4.07 4.41
CA ALA A 61 3.37 2.79 3.83
C ALA A 61 1.93 2.43 4.18
N GLY A 62 1.32 1.57 3.38
CA GLY A 62 0.03 0.99 3.69
C GLY A 62 -0.10 -0.44 3.20
N ILE A 63 -1.06 -1.16 3.77
CA ILE A 63 -1.40 -2.54 3.42
C ILE A 63 -2.75 -2.54 2.74
N LEU A 64 -2.81 -3.14 1.56
CA LEU A 64 -4.01 -3.25 0.75
C LEU A 64 -5.02 -4.18 1.40
N THR A 65 -6.16 -3.65 1.84
CA THR A 65 -7.22 -4.44 2.50
C THR A 65 -8.55 -4.38 1.77
N GLY A 66 -8.74 -3.44 0.86
CA GLY A 66 -10.04 -3.21 0.24
C GLY A 66 -10.00 -2.60 -1.16
N ILE A 67 -11.21 -2.47 -1.72
CA ILE A 67 -11.50 -1.74 -2.95
C ILE A 67 -12.68 -0.81 -2.69
N GLY A 68 -12.59 0.42 -3.21
CA GLY A 68 -13.68 1.39 -3.27
C GLY A 68 -13.76 2.10 -4.63
N GLY A 69 -14.44 3.25 -4.66
CA GLY A 69 -14.59 4.08 -5.86
C GLY A 69 -15.48 3.47 -6.96
N LEU A 70 -16.22 2.42 -6.62
CA LEU A 70 -17.21 1.77 -7.47
C LEU A 70 -18.60 2.26 -7.09
N GLU A 71 -19.57 2.05 -7.98
CA GLU A 71 -20.98 2.29 -7.64
C GLU A 71 -21.42 1.40 -6.46
N PRO A 72 -22.25 1.90 -5.53
CA PRO A 72 -22.61 1.20 -4.29
C PRO A 72 -23.16 -0.21 -4.52
N GLU A 73 -24.02 -0.39 -5.52
CA GLU A 73 -24.61 -1.67 -5.87
C GLU A 73 -23.53 -2.69 -6.27
N VAL A 74 -22.50 -2.24 -6.99
CA VAL A 74 -21.37 -3.08 -7.38
C VAL A 74 -20.55 -3.46 -6.15
N VAL A 75 -20.34 -2.54 -5.22
CA VAL A 75 -19.62 -2.82 -3.95
C VAL A 75 -20.38 -3.87 -3.12
N LYS A 76 -21.72 -3.74 -3.01
CA LYS A 76 -22.58 -4.70 -2.30
C LYS A 76 -22.53 -6.08 -2.95
N GLU A 77 -22.66 -6.15 -4.28
CA GLU A 77 -22.55 -7.42 -5.01
C GLU A 77 -21.19 -8.09 -4.80
N LEU A 78 -20.09 -7.33 -4.85
CA LEU A 78 -18.74 -7.86 -4.59
C LEU A 78 -18.60 -8.37 -3.15
N ALA A 79 -19.17 -7.66 -2.18
CA ALA A 79 -19.16 -8.07 -0.79
C ALA A 79 -19.96 -9.36 -0.57
N GLU A 80 -21.14 -9.48 -1.16
CA GLU A 80 -21.97 -10.69 -1.08
C GLU A 80 -21.33 -11.89 -1.79
N GLU A 81 -20.81 -11.69 -3.00
CA GLU A 81 -20.24 -12.75 -3.84
C GLU A 81 -18.92 -13.28 -3.27
N PHE A 82 -18.09 -12.37 -2.75
CA PHE A 82 -16.74 -12.72 -2.30
C PHE A 82 -16.59 -12.69 -0.78
N GLY A 83 -17.65 -12.44 0.00
CA GLY A 83 -17.58 -12.44 1.47
C GLY A 83 -16.80 -11.27 2.06
N GLY A 84 -16.90 -10.10 1.44
CA GLY A 84 -16.32 -8.86 1.95
C GLY A 84 -17.18 -8.20 3.02
N ARG A 85 -16.55 -7.39 3.88
CA ARG A 85 -17.22 -6.54 4.86
C ARG A 85 -17.39 -5.15 4.25
N LEU A 86 -18.61 -4.62 4.29
CA LEU A 86 -18.87 -3.24 3.94
C LEU A 86 -18.43 -2.34 5.11
N THR A 87 -17.69 -1.27 4.81
CA THR A 87 -17.51 -0.18 5.77
C THR A 87 -18.87 0.54 5.91
N GLU A 88 -19.38 0.68 7.14
CA GLU A 88 -20.77 1.04 7.49
C GLU A 88 -21.50 2.00 6.52
N GLU A 89 -22.76 1.63 6.19
CA GLU A 89 -23.62 2.18 5.12
C GLU A 89 -24.20 3.59 5.36
N GLU A 90 -23.86 4.32 6.43
CA GLU A 90 -24.78 5.37 6.88
C GLU A 90 -24.58 6.78 6.30
N GLU A 91 -23.45 7.13 5.68
CA GLU A 91 -23.31 8.45 5.03
C GLU A 91 -22.36 8.41 3.83
N THR A 92 -22.80 8.94 2.68
CA THR A 92 -21.93 9.33 1.55
C THR A 92 -20.79 10.18 2.10
N LYS A 93 -19.60 9.58 2.28
CA LYS A 93 -18.44 10.34 2.77
C LYS A 93 -17.84 11.06 1.58
N LEU A 94 -17.97 12.38 1.59
CA LEU A 94 -17.19 13.24 0.72
C LEU A 94 -15.71 13.14 1.15
N MET A 95 -14.97 12.21 0.56
CA MET A 95 -13.51 12.13 0.70
C MET A 95 -12.87 13.28 -0.07
N ILE A 96 -12.71 14.41 0.63
CA ILE A 96 -11.85 15.50 0.16
C ILE A 96 -10.41 15.08 0.38
N ARG A 97 -9.78 14.55 -0.66
CA ARG A 97 -8.34 14.31 -0.69
C ARG A 97 -7.68 15.48 -1.40
N GLY A 98 -6.41 15.74 -1.08
CA GLY A 98 -5.65 16.79 -1.76
C GLY A 98 -5.70 16.63 -3.30
N CYS A 99 -5.73 15.39 -3.81
CA CYS A 99 -5.78 15.10 -5.24
C CYS A 99 -7.17 15.19 -5.88
N GLY A 100 -8.21 15.51 -5.12
CA GLY A 100 -9.60 15.62 -5.59
C GLY A 100 -10.60 15.25 -4.51
N THR A 101 -11.84 15.68 -4.72
CA THR A 101 -12.98 15.31 -3.89
C THR A 101 -13.70 14.13 -4.52
N TYR A 102 -13.92 13.08 -3.75
CA TYR A 102 -14.62 11.87 -4.19
C TYR A 102 -15.77 11.62 -3.23
N GLU A 103 -16.98 11.44 -3.75
CA GLU A 103 -18.05 10.84 -2.96
C GLU A 103 -17.75 9.34 -2.89
N VAL A 104 -17.47 8.84 -1.69
CA VAL A 104 -17.28 7.41 -1.46
C VAL A 104 -18.39 6.97 -0.52
N GLU A 105 -19.38 6.31 -1.10
CA GLU A 105 -20.56 5.85 -0.37
C GLU A 105 -20.28 4.55 0.37
N VAL A 106 -19.56 3.60 -0.24
CA VAL A 106 -19.29 2.30 0.35
C VAL A 106 -17.93 1.78 -0.12
N GLU A 107 -17.09 1.30 0.80
CA GLU A 107 -15.90 0.49 0.47
C GLU A 107 -16.13 -0.97 0.89
N CYS A 108 -15.52 -1.90 0.15
CA CYS A 108 -15.51 -3.31 0.50
C CYS A 108 -14.11 -3.70 0.99
N GLU A 109 -14.03 -4.10 2.26
CA GLU A 109 -12.84 -4.67 2.88
C GLU A 109 -12.92 -6.20 2.83
N PHE A 110 -11.79 -6.84 2.54
CA PHE A 110 -11.73 -8.29 2.43
C PHE A 110 -10.83 -8.87 3.52
N ASP A 111 -11.21 -10.04 4.04
CA ASP A 111 -10.37 -10.80 4.96
C ASP A 111 -9.09 -11.25 4.23
N LEU A 112 -7.94 -10.81 4.76
CA LEU A 112 -6.61 -11.13 4.23
C LEU A 112 -6.30 -12.64 4.24
N THR A 113 -7.06 -13.45 4.98
CA THR A 113 -6.86 -14.90 5.10
C THR A 113 -7.67 -15.72 4.09
N SER A 114 -8.61 -15.09 3.36
CA SER A 114 -9.44 -15.80 2.40
C SER A 114 -8.68 -16.09 1.10
N ALA A 115 -8.10 -17.29 1.01
CA ALA A 115 -7.31 -17.74 -0.15
C ALA A 115 -8.12 -17.87 -1.46
N GLU A 116 -9.46 -17.86 -1.39
CA GLU A 116 -10.33 -18.06 -2.55
C GLU A 116 -10.63 -16.76 -3.32
N ILE A 117 -10.40 -15.60 -2.69
CA ILE A 117 -10.67 -14.28 -3.26
C ILE A 117 -9.39 -13.72 -3.87
N THR A 118 -9.46 -13.29 -5.12
CA THR A 118 -8.32 -12.64 -5.78
C THR A 118 -8.76 -11.34 -6.42
N MET A 119 -7.88 -10.34 -6.45
CA MET A 119 -8.14 -9.09 -7.19
C MET A 119 -8.40 -9.34 -8.66
N LYS A 120 -7.92 -10.46 -9.21
CA LYS A 120 -8.21 -10.89 -10.57
C LYS A 120 -9.71 -11.17 -10.77
N LYS A 121 -10.34 -11.96 -9.89
CA LYS A 121 -11.78 -12.24 -9.94
C LYS A 121 -12.60 -10.96 -9.79
N ILE A 122 -12.22 -10.10 -8.86
CA ILE A 122 -12.90 -8.80 -8.66
C ILE A 122 -12.76 -7.91 -9.91
N ALA A 123 -11.57 -7.86 -10.52
CA ALA A 123 -11.36 -7.10 -11.75
C ALA A 123 -12.18 -7.64 -12.93
N GLU A 124 -12.36 -8.96 -13.04
CA GLU A 124 -13.23 -9.59 -14.03
C GLU A 124 -14.69 -9.20 -13.79
N ARG A 125 -15.17 -9.26 -12.54
CA ARG A 125 -16.54 -8.86 -12.17
C ARG A 125 -16.83 -7.39 -12.45
N ILE A 126 -15.91 -6.49 -12.10
CA ILE A 126 -16.02 -5.05 -12.40
C ILE A 126 -16.05 -4.83 -13.92
N LYS A 127 -15.23 -5.57 -14.68
CA LYS A 127 -15.20 -5.47 -16.14
C LYS A 127 -16.56 -5.84 -16.77
N ASP A 128 -17.24 -6.85 -16.23
CA ASP A 128 -18.54 -7.31 -16.74
C ASP A 128 -19.64 -6.26 -16.56
N LYS A 129 -19.50 -5.35 -15.58
CA LYS A 129 -20.39 -4.20 -15.36
C LYS A 129 -20.10 -3.01 -16.28
N GLY A 130 -18.96 -2.98 -16.97
CA GLY A 130 -18.61 -1.93 -17.92
C GLY A 130 -18.44 -0.54 -17.29
N ASP A 131 -18.91 0.50 -17.96
CA ASP A 131 -18.77 1.90 -17.50
C ASP A 131 -19.64 2.21 -16.27
N GLU A 132 -20.69 1.43 -16.02
CA GLU A 132 -21.59 1.55 -14.87
C GLU A 132 -20.93 1.08 -13.56
N ALA A 133 -19.72 0.51 -13.63
CA ALA A 133 -19.04 -0.01 -12.44
C ALA A 133 -18.39 1.07 -11.57
N GLY A 134 -18.20 2.28 -12.11
CA GLY A 134 -17.36 3.31 -11.49
C GLY A 134 -15.87 3.09 -11.75
N LEU A 135 -15.02 3.69 -10.91
CA LEU A 135 -13.57 3.76 -11.11
C LEU A 135 -12.83 3.14 -9.92
N PRO A 136 -12.28 1.93 -10.05
CA PRO A 136 -11.72 1.21 -8.92
C PRO A 136 -10.60 2.00 -8.23
N MET A 137 -10.70 2.07 -6.91
CA MET A 137 -9.71 2.62 -6.01
C MET A 137 -9.24 1.51 -5.07
N LEU A 138 -7.93 1.33 -4.95
CA LEU A 138 -7.34 0.47 -3.92
C LEU A 138 -7.46 1.19 -2.58
N SER A 139 -7.98 0.52 -1.56
CA SER A 139 -8.01 1.06 -0.19
C SER A 139 -7.24 0.18 0.78
N GLY A 140 -6.71 0.79 1.83
CA GLY A 140 -5.90 0.06 2.77
C GLY A 140 -5.48 0.86 4.00
N ILE A 141 -4.96 0.15 4.97
CA ILE A 141 -4.61 0.69 6.29
C ILE A 141 -3.15 1.12 6.34
N TRP A 142 -2.82 2.04 7.24
CA TRP A 142 -1.47 2.51 7.46
C TRP A 142 -0.56 1.42 8.03
N THR A 143 0.73 1.46 7.67
CA THR A 143 1.80 0.71 8.33
C THR A 143 3.09 1.54 8.35
N ASP A 144 4.01 1.19 9.26
CA ASP A 144 5.25 1.93 9.42
C ASP A 144 6.26 1.63 8.30
N VAL A 145 6.88 2.68 7.75
CA VAL A 145 7.87 2.52 6.67
C VAL A 145 9.12 1.80 7.17
N GLY A 146 9.56 2.10 8.39
CA GLY A 146 10.71 1.48 9.02
C GLY A 146 10.52 -0.02 9.21
N ASP A 147 9.32 -0.47 9.56
CA ASP A 147 8.98 -1.89 9.65
C ASP A 147 9.10 -2.59 8.29
N VAL A 148 8.55 -1.97 7.24
CA VAL A 148 8.64 -2.51 5.88
C VAL A 148 10.09 -2.55 5.39
N LEU A 149 10.85 -1.47 5.58
CA LEU A 149 12.24 -1.36 5.14
C LEU A 149 13.24 -2.08 6.07
N GLY A 150 12.83 -2.45 7.28
CA GLY A 150 13.68 -3.06 8.30
C GLY A 150 14.75 -2.11 8.85
N THR A 151 14.45 -0.82 8.97
CA THR A 151 15.39 0.19 9.49
C THR A 151 14.66 1.40 10.09
N ASP A 152 15.14 1.87 11.24
CA ASP A 152 14.62 3.08 11.90
C ASP A 152 15.11 4.37 11.22
N ASP A 153 16.19 4.29 10.44
CA ASP A 153 16.78 5.42 9.72
C ASP A 153 16.12 5.68 8.35
N TRP A 154 14.89 5.19 8.13
CA TRP A 154 14.23 5.24 6.82
C TRP A 154 14.06 6.68 6.30
N GLU A 155 13.90 7.66 7.18
CA GLU A 155 13.79 9.08 6.82
C GLU A 155 15.07 9.66 6.19
N LYS A 156 16.22 9.02 6.43
CA LYS A 156 17.53 9.39 5.87
C LYS A 156 17.78 8.73 4.52
N ILE A 157 16.83 7.96 4.00
CA ILE A 157 16.95 7.30 2.69
C ILE A 157 16.44 8.23 1.58
N ARG A 158 17.22 8.31 0.51
CA ARG A 158 16.91 9.02 -0.73
C ARG A 158 16.94 8.01 -1.85
N VAL A 159 15.80 7.82 -2.50
CA VAL A 159 15.68 6.83 -3.56
C VAL A 159 15.84 7.53 -4.90
N ASP A 160 16.82 7.11 -5.69
CA ASP A 160 16.98 7.56 -7.07
C ASP A 160 16.01 6.78 -7.96
N ILE A 161 14.93 7.46 -8.37
CA ILE A 161 13.80 6.85 -9.07
C ILE A 161 13.19 7.81 -10.12
N PRO A 162 12.93 7.33 -11.35
CA PRO A 162 12.16 8.11 -12.31
C PRO A 162 10.72 8.26 -11.84
N PHE A 163 10.25 9.50 -11.75
CA PHE A 163 8.87 9.80 -11.39
C PHE A 163 7.89 9.13 -12.35
N SER A 164 6.82 8.55 -11.80
CA SER A 164 5.73 8.00 -12.59
C SER A 164 4.40 8.16 -11.88
N ARG A 165 3.33 8.36 -12.64
CA ARG A 165 1.99 8.59 -12.10
C ARG A 165 1.26 7.31 -11.64
N GLY A 166 1.80 6.13 -11.92
CA GLY A 166 1.17 4.84 -11.62
C GLY A 166 1.90 4.05 -10.53
N PHE A 167 1.31 2.92 -10.15
CA PHE A 167 1.97 1.94 -9.29
C PHE A 167 3.10 1.22 -10.03
N ARG A 168 4.13 0.85 -9.29
CA ARG A 168 5.23 0.02 -9.81
C ARG A 168 5.59 -1.04 -8.80
N LEU A 169 5.81 -2.25 -9.29
CA LEU A 169 6.36 -3.33 -8.47
C LEU A 169 7.78 -2.96 -8.01
N PHE A 170 8.04 -3.14 -6.72
CA PHE A 170 9.27 -2.77 -6.05
C PHE A 170 9.95 -4.01 -5.46
N ASP A 171 11.21 -4.20 -5.84
CA ASP A 171 12.02 -5.32 -5.36
C ASP A 171 12.63 -4.95 -4.00
N LEU A 172 11.84 -5.15 -2.94
CA LEU A 172 12.19 -4.77 -1.57
C LEU A 172 13.42 -5.55 -1.05
N ASP A 173 13.54 -6.84 -1.39
CA ASP A 173 14.66 -7.67 -0.97
C ASP A 173 15.98 -7.14 -1.54
N ARG A 174 16.01 -6.87 -2.85
CA ARG A 174 17.18 -6.28 -3.49
C ARG A 174 17.45 -4.87 -2.95
N PHE A 175 16.41 -4.08 -2.72
CA PHE A 175 16.56 -2.75 -2.15
C PHE A 175 17.24 -2.78 -0.78
N LYS A 176 16.81 -3.67 0.13
CA LYS A 176 17.42 -3.86 1.45
C LYS A 176 18.88 -4.27 1.36
N VAL A 177 19.21 -5.17 0.44
CA VAL A 177 20.59 -5.60 0.19
C VAL A 177 21.47 -4.45 -0.27
N GLU A 178 20.95 -3.57 -1.13
CA GLU A 178 21.70 -2.43 -1.62
C GLU A 178 21.81 -1.33 -0.56
N LEU A 179 20.74 -1.06 0.19
CA LEU A 179 20.77 -0.16 1.34
C LEU A 179 21.83 -0.59 2.37
N ALA A 180 21.92 -1.90 2.67
CA ALA A 180 22.92 -2.42 3.61
C ALA A 180 24.37 -2.29 3.13
N LYS A 181 24.60 -2.10 1.82
CA LYS A 181 25.93 -1.85 1.23
C LYS A 181 26.23 -0.37 1.04
N THR A 182 25.21 0.48 1.05
CA THR A 182 25.35 1.91 0.84
C THR A 182 25.84 2.58 2.11
N GLU A 183 26.99 3.24 2.03
CA GLU A 183 27.44 4.14 3.10
C GLU A 183 26.67 5.47 3.02
N PRO A 184 26.28 6.05 4.17
CA PRO A 184 25.66 7.36 4.17
C PRO A 184 26.66 8.45 3.77
N ASP A 185 26.16 9.52 3.16
CA ASP A 185 26.98 10.70 2.87
C ASP A 185 27.41 11.44 4.16
N LYS A 186 28.16 12.53 4.02
CA LYS A 186 28.64 13.34 5.17
C LYS A 186 27.51 13.90 6.05
N LYS A 187 26.27 13.90 5.57
CA LYS A 187 25.07 14.36 6.30
C LYS A 187 24.27 13.18 6.89
N GLY A 188 24.78 11.95 6.79
CA GLY A 188 24.08 10.76 7.25
C GLY A 188 23.00 10.26 6.28
N ILE A 189 23.00 10.72 5.02
CA ILE A 189 21.94 10.42 4.06
C ILE A 189 22.35 9.25 3.15
N TYR A 190 21.49 8.25 3.04
CA TYR A 190 21.68 7.09 2.16
C TYR A 190 21.08 7.38 0.78
N HIS A 191 21.90 7.38 -0.27
CA HIS A 191 21.43 7.49 -1.65
C HIS A 191 21.41 6.11 -2.28
N VAL A 192 20.20 5.58 -2.49
CA VAL A 192 20.00 4.20 -2.95
C VAL A 192 19.20 4.21 -4.24
N LYS A 193 19.64 3.44 -5.23
CA LYS A 193 18.89 3.30 -6.48
C LYS A 193 17.57 2.56 -6.21
N GLY A 194 16.47 3.07 -6.74
CA GLY A 194 15.18 2.37 -6.67
C GLY A 194 15.23 1.07 -7.47
N MET A 195 14.81 -0.04 -6.84
CA MET A 195 14.85 -1.38 -7.44
C MET A 195 13.49 -1.72 -8.05
N PHE A 196 13.43 -1.68 -9.37
CA PHE A 196 12.26 -2.03 -10.17
C PHE A 196 12.54 -3.28 -10.99
N TYR A 197 11.49 -4.02 -11.32
CA TYR A 197 11.53 -5.16 -12.25
C TYR A 197 12.22 -6.42 -11.72
N GLY A 198 12.23 -6.64 -10.40
CA GLY A 198 12.56 -7.95 -9.85
C GLY A 198 11.40 -8.93 -10.04
N ASN A 199 11.66 -10.13 -10.54
CA ASN A 199 10.70 -11.25 -10.53
C ASN A 199 10.49 -11.85 -9.12
N HIS A 200 10.97 -11.17 -8.08
CA HIS A 200 10.92 -11.64 -6.72
C HIS A 200 9.76 -10.98 -5.98
N LYS A 201 8.71 -11.76 -5.70
CA LYS A 201 7.75 -11.44 -4.66
C LYS A 201 8.51 -11.53 -3.33
N GLY A 202 8.83 -10.40 -2.70
CA GLY A 202 9.42 -10.40 -1.36
C GLY A 202 8.49 -11.14 -0.40
N GLN A 203 9.05 -11.91 0.54
CA GLN A 203 8.23 -12.62 1.53
C GLN A 203 7.96 -11.72 2.74
N VAL A 204 6.76 -11.15 2.74
CA VAL A 204 6.17 -10.44 3.86
C VAL A 204 5.05 -11.31 4.43
N GLU A 205 5.13 -11.64 5.71
CA GLU A 205 4.04 -12.22 6.49
C GLU A 205 3.33 -11.10 7.24
N VAL A 206 2.00 -11.08 7.19
CA VAL A 206 1.18 -10.24 8.05
C VAL A 206 0.61 -11.10 9.16
N GLU A 207 0.65 -10.58 10.39
CA GLU A 207 -0.03 -11.17 11.53
C GLU A 207 -1.38 -10.46 11.68
N VAL A 208 -2.45 -11.23 11.61
CA VAL A 208 -3.83 -10.76 11.73
C VAL A 208 -4.47 -11.53 12.88
N GLU A 209 -5.08 -10.83 13.83
CA GLU A 209 -5.83 -11.41 14.95
C GLU A 209 -7.25 -10.84 14.94
N SER A 210 -8.27 -11.71 14.89
CA SER A 210 -9.69 -11.31 14.83
C SER A 210 -10.03 -10.33 13.71
N GLY A 211 -9.40 -10.48 12.53
CA GLY A 211 -9.58 -9.59 11.38
C GLY A 211 -8.82 -8.25 11.48
N VAL A 212 -8.09 -8.02 12.57
CA VAL A 212 -7.26 -6.83 12.77
C VAL A 212 -5.80 -7.16 12.49
N LEU A 213 -5.14 -6.36 11.65
CA LEU A 213 -3.70 -6.48 11.45
C LEU A 213 -2.97 -6.09 12.74
N ILE A 214 -2.25 -7.05 13.34
CA ILE A 214 -1.49 -6.88 14.59
C ILE A 214 0.03 -6.85 14.38
N GLY A 215 0.52 -7.13 13.18
CA GLY A 215 1.94 -7.06 12.89
C GLY A 215 2.30 -7.34 11.43
N VAL A 216 3.46 -6.86 11.03
CA VAL A 216 4.05 -7.14 9.71
C VAL A 216 5.44 -7.71 9.94
N LYS A 217 5.69 -8.93 9.48
CA LYS A 217 6.97 -9.63 9.57
C LYS A 217 7.58 -9.77 8.21
N HIS A 218 8.79 -9.27 8.06
CA HIS A 218 9.55 -9.42 6.83
C HIS A 218 10.66 -10.45 7.00
N TYR A 219 10.76 -11.41 6.08
CA TYR A 219 11.86 -12.38 6.09
C TYR A 219 12.79 -12.09 4.93
N VAL A 220 14.04 -11.78 5.25
CA VAL A 220 15.10 -11.71 4.24
C VAL A 220 15.80 -13.06 4.21
N ARG A 221 15.60 -13.84 3.13
CA ARG A 221 16.38 -15.06 2.87
C ARG A 221 17.61 -14.68 2.06
N PHE A 222 18.79 -14.72 2.69
CA PHE A 222 20.05 -14.50 2.00
C PHE A 222 20.97 -15.71 2.18
N LYS A 223 21.36 -16.35 1.08
CA LYS A 223 22.34 -17.46 1.05
C LYS A 223 22.10 -18.57 2.10
N GLY A 224 20.85 -19.00 2.27
CA GLY A 224 20.50 -20.08 3.21
C GLY A 224 20.49 -19.68 4.70
N ARG A 225 20.59 -18.39 5.03
CA ARG A 225 20.37 -17.87 6.39
C ARG A 225 19.12 -16.99 6.41
N SER A 226 18.20 -17.29 7.33
CA SER A 226 16.99 -16.52 7.59
C SER A 226 17.25 -15.51 8.71
N TYR A 227 17.08 -14.22 8.43
CA TYR A 227 17.11 -13.18 9.45
C TYR A 227 15.67 -12.84 9.85
N ARG A 228 15.40 -12.83 11.16
CA ARG A 228 14.09 -12.57 11.75
C ARG A 228 14.11 -11.21 12.44
N THR A 229 13.36 -10.25 11.92
CA THR A 229 13.05 -9.02 12.64
C THR A 229 11.63 -9.18 13.19
N ARG A 230 11.49 -9.28 14.52
CA ARG A 230 10.18 -9.21 15.19
C ARG A 230 9.97 -7.75 15.57
N VAL A 231 8.89 -7.14 15.08
CA VAL A 231 8.40 -5.88 15.64
C VAL A 231 7.07 -6.18 16.31
N ARG A 232 6.96 -5.80 17.59
CA ARG A 232 5.73 -5.81 18.37
C ARG A 232 5.34 -4.34 18.52
N HIS A 233 4.22 -3.93 17.94
CA HIS A 233 3.51 -2.75 18.41
C HIS A 233 2.03 -3.10 18.52
N ALA A 234 1.55 -3.03 19.76
CA ALA A 234 0.16 -3.20 20.11
C ALA A 234 -0.61 -1.94 19.72
N MET A 235 -1.72 -2.10 19.01
CA MET A 235 -2.77 -1.09 18.96
C MET A 235 -3.56 -1.16 20.28
N GLU A 236 -3.09 -0.45 21.32
CA GLU A 236 -3.98 0.02 22.38
C GLU A 236 -4.47 1.41 22.01
N LEU A 237 -5.49 1.51 21.17
CA LEU A 237 -6.33 2.70 21.04
C LEU A 237 -7.62 2.26 20.34
N LEU A 238 -8.57 1.75 21.12
CA LEU A 238 -10.03 1.80 20.93
C LEU A 238 -10.68 1.13 22.17
N LEU A 239 -10.65 1.86 23.28
CA LEU A 239 -11.64 1.81 24.37
C LEU A 239 -12.08 3.24 24.65
#